data_AF-A0A952QE34-F1
#
_entry.id   AF-A0A952QE34-F1
#
_cell.length_a   1.000
_cell.length_b   1.000
_cell.length_c   1.000
_cell.angle_alpha   90.00
_cell.angle_beta   90.00
_cell.angle_gamma   90.00
#
_symmetry.space_group_name_H-M   'P 1'
#
loop_
_entity.id
_entity.type
_entity.pdbx_description
1 polymer ?
#
loop_
_entity_poly.entity_id
_entity_poly.type
_entity_poly.pdbx_seq_one_letter_code
_entity_poly.pdbx_strand_id
1 'polypeptide(L)'
;MGTNKRYADAIDRRRDAQTRDIVASDGEPDSLTDEELELDTHDLTRTRRPQHVMAWVRYGKTGMKVDARVVAWTTKAVAIEWTTKTGAVHHAWVWASAVERS
;
A
#
# COMPACT_ATOMS: atom_id res chain seq x y z
N MET A 1 10.67 6.30 28.30
CA MET A 1 10.37 6.87 26.97
C MET A 1 11.64 6.82 26.13
N GLY A 2 11.73 5.96 25.13
CA GLY A 2 12.93 5.93 24.28
C GLY A 2 13.05 4.65 23.48
N THR A 3 12.28 4.51 22.39
CA THR A 3 12.41 3.30 21.56
C THR A 3 12.13 3.51 20.06
N ASN A 4 11.97 4.74 19.57
CA ASN A 4 11.51 4.95 18.18
C ASN A 4 12.57 5.53 17.22
N LYS A 5 13.85 5.49 17.58
CA LYS A 5 14.95 6.02 16.74
C LYS A 5 15.79 4.96 16.05
N ARG A 6 15.80 3.71 16.56
CA ARG A 6 16.56 2.60 15.94
C ARG A 6 15.82 1.89 14.80
N TYR A 7 14.50 2.08 14.68
CA TYR A 7 13.70 1.44 13.64
C TYR A 7 13.72 2.18 12.29
N ALA A 8 13.92 3.50 12.28
CA ALA A 8 13.97 4.30 11.06
C ALA A 8 15.24 4.02 10.23
N ASP A 9 16.41 3.98 10.87
CA ASP A 9 17.70 3.78 10.18
C ASP A 9 17.89 2.37 9.59
N ALA A 10 17.05 1.41 9.96
CA ALA A 10 17.08 0.04 9.44
C ALA A 10 16.26 -0.14 8.15
N ILE A 11 15.30 0.76 7.87
CA ILE A 11 14.40 0.67 6.72
C ILE A 11 15.08 1.21 5.45
N ASP A 12 15.92 2.25 5.57
CA ASP A 12 16.60 2.88 4.41
C ASP A 12 17.54 1.94 3.64
N ARG A 13 18.19 0.99 4.33
CA ARG A 13 19.14 0.04 3.70
C ARG A 13 18.50 -1.22 3.14
N ARG A 14 17.18 -1.40 3.28
CA ARG A 14 16.44 -2.59 2.81
C ARG A 14 15.51 -2.31 1.62
N ARG A 15 15.47 -1.07 1.11
CA ARG A 15 14.67 -0.73 -0.09
C ARG A 15 15.12 -1.48 -1.36
N ASP A 16 16.32 -2.04 -1.39
CA ASP A 16 16.89 -2.74 -2.56
C ASP A 16 16.43 -4.20 -2.71
N ALA A 17 15.63 -4.76 -1.79
CA ALA A 17 15.34 -6.19 -1.80
C ALA A 17 13.90 -6.52 -1.44
N GLN A 18 12.99 -6.52 -2.45
CA GLN A 18 11.94 -7.54 -2.70
C GLN A 18 10.78 -7.01 -3.56
N THR A 19 11.03 -6.55 -4.78
CA THR A 19 9.97 -6.56 -5.80
C THR A 19 10.02 -7.92 -6.51
N ARG A 20 9.35 -8.92 -5.92
CA ARG A 20 9.05 -10.17 -6.66
C ARG A 20 8.35 -9.79 -7.97
N ASP A 21 8.71 -10.48 -9.04
CA ASP A 21 8.27 -10.15 -10.39
C ASP A 21 6.74 -10.10 -10.52
N ILE A 22 6.22 -8.89 -10.79
CA ILE A 22 4.83 -8.64 -11.23
C ILE A 22 4.58 -9.26 -12.62
N VAL A 23 5.62 -9.75 -13.29
CA VAL A 23 5.64 -10.25 -14.68
C VAL A 23 4.63 -11.39 -14.94
N ALA A 24 4.04 -12.00 -13.91
CA ALA A 24 3.11 -13.11 -14.08
C ALA A 24 1.61 -12.76 -13.95
N SER A 25 1.21 -11.50 -13.73
CA SER A 25 -0.21 -11.16 -13.71
C SER A 25 -0.47 -9.75 -14.23
N ASP A 26 -0.85 -9.66 -15.50
CA ASP A 26 -1.58 -8.52 -16.10
C ASP A 26 -2.99 -8.35 -15.49
N GLY A 27 -3.25 -8.92 -14.31
CA GLY A 27 -4.51 -8.81 -13.61
C GLY A 27 -4.55 -7.57 -12.73
N GLU A 28 -5.75 -7.06 -12.48
CA GLU A 28 -5.97 -6.00 -11.49
C GLU A 28 -5.71 -6.55 -10.07
N PRO A 29 -5.18 -5.72 -9.16
CA PRO A 29 -5.01 -6.12 -7.77
C PRO A 29 -6.39 -6.25 -7.11
N ASP A 30 -6.53 -7.19 -6.19
CA ASP A 30 -7.71 -7.25 -5.33
C ASP A 30 -7.72 -6.00 -4.45
N SER A 31 -8.77 -5.19 -4.61
CA SER A 31 -9.03 -4.01 -3.79
C SER A 31 -10.17 -4.30 -2.82
N LEU A 32 -10.14 -3.69 -1.64
CA LEU A 32 -11.33 -3.64 -0.80
C LEU A 32 -12.48 -2.98 -1.56
N THR A 33 -13.69 -3.52 -1.39
CA THR A 33 -14.91 -2.99 -1.97
C THR A 33 -15.44 -1.80 -1.16
N ASP A 34 -16.33 -1.00 -1.75
CA ASP A 34 -16.95 0.14 -1.06
C ASP A 34 -17.73 -0.30 0.21
N GLU A 35 -18.33 -1.49 0.17
CA GLU A 35 -19.01 -2.10 1.33
C GLU A 35 -18.02 -2.43 2.46
N GLU A 36 -16.87 -3.05 2.12
CA GLU A 36 -15.82 -3.35 3.11
C GLU A 36 -15.18 -2.09 3.68
N LEU A 37 -15.10 -1.04 2.86
CA LEU A 37 -14.59 0.27 3.28
C LEU A 37 -15.56 1.04 4.17
N GLU A 38 -16.84 0.66 4.19
CA GLU A 38 -17.92 1.36 4.89
C GLU A 38 -17.86 2.88 4.61
N LEU A 39 -17.66 3.27 3.33
CA LEU A 39 -17.43 4.68 2.94
C LEU A 39 -18.61 5.59 3.28
N ASP A 40 -19.82 5.04 3.42
CA ASP A 40 -21.00 5.78 3.90
C ASP A 40 -20.91 6.15 5.39
N THR A 41 -20.03 5.49 6.14
CA THR A 41 -19.87 5.64 7.60
C THR A 41 -18.54 6.30 7.98
N HIS A 42 -17.50 6.15 7.17
CA HIS A 42 -16.16 6.64 7.48
C HIS A 42 -15.72 7.79 6.56
N ASP A 43 -15.27 8.88 7.19
CA ASP A 43 -14.73 10.03 6.46
C ASP A 43 -13.53 9.62 5.59
N LEU A 44 -13.67 9.88 4.29
CA LEU A 44 -12.60 9.71 3.31
C LEU A 44 -11.69 10.94 3.31
N THR A 45 -10.44 10.76 3.76
CA THR A 45 -9.43 11.82 3.69
C THR A 45 -8.51 11.60 2.49
N ARG A 46 -8.48 12.57 1.57
CA ARG A 46 -7.53 12.59 0.44
C ARG A 46 -6.33 13.49 0.76
N THR A 47 -5.12 13.00 0.52
CA THR A 47 -3.91 13.82 0.74
C THR A 47 -3.42 14.48 -0.53
N ARG A 48 -2.97 15.73 -0.40
CA ARG A 48 -2.22 16.43 -1.45
C ARG A 48 -0.72 16.13 -1.42
N ARG A 49 -0.26 15.43 -0.38
CA ARG A 49 1.13 15.03 -0.18
C ARG A 49 1.17 13.51 -0.03
N PRO A 50 1.31 12.77 -1.13
CA PRO A 50 1.37 11.32 -1.07
C PRO A 50 2.57 10.87 -0.22
N GLN A 51 2.33 9.94 0.70
CA GLN A 51 3.38 9.37 1.54
C GLN A 51 3.81 8.03 0.97
N HIS A 52 5.13 7.81 0.85
CA HIS A 52 5.69 6.51 0.47
C HIS A 52 5.48 5.49 1.60
N VAL A 53 5.01 4.31 1.23
CA VAL A 53 4.69 3.20 2.13
C VAL A 53 4.98 1.87 1.46
N MET A 54 5.25 0.85 2.28
CA MET A 54 5.19 -0.53 1.80
C MET A 54 3.81 -1.09 2.12
N ALA A 55 3.14 -1.67 1.13
CA ALA A 55 1.82 -2.23 1.35
C ALA A 55 1.73 -3.67 0.86
N TRP A 56 1.01 -4.50 1.59
CA TRP A 56 0.62 -5.83 1.12
C TRP A 56 -0.61 -5.72 0.22
N VAL A 57 -0.46 -6.17 -1.02
CA VAL A 57 -1.52 -6.29 -2.02
C VAL A 57 -1.72 -7.74 -2.41
N ARG A 58 -2.90 -8.06 -2.93
CA ARG A 58 -3.21 -9.40 -3.42
C ARG A 58 -3.54 -9.34 -4.90
N TYR A 59 -3.12 -10.38 -5.61
CA TYR A 59 -3.52 -10.66 -6.99
C TYR A 59 -4.10 -12.08 -6.98
N GLY A 60 -5.41 -12.17 -6.80
CA GLY A 60 -6.11 -13.44 -6.55
C GLY A 60 -5.54 -14.20 -5.36
N LYS A 61 -4.82 -15.29 -5.63
CA LYS A 61 -4.25 -16.15 -4.57
C LYS A 61 -2.86 -15.74 -4.10
N THR A 62 -2.23 -14.76 -4.75
CA THR A 62 -0.85 -14.36 -4.47
C THR A 62 -0.81 -13.06 -3.67
N GLY A 63 -0.19 -13.09 -2.49
CA GLY A 63 0.10 -11.89 -1.69
C GLY A 63 1.50 -11.36 -1.98
N MET A 64 1.63 -10.06 -2.21
CA MET A 64 2.90 -9.40 -2.54
C MET A 64 3.01 -8.06 -1.80
N LYS A 65 4.25 -7.67 -1.47
CA LYS A 65 4.56 -6.37 -0.89
C LYS A 65 5.03 -5.42 -2.00
N VAL A 66 4.43 -4.24 -2.08
CA VAL A 66 4.74 -3.22 -3.10
C VAL A 66 5.20 -1.92 -2.45
N ASP A 67 6.11 -1.22 -3.14
CA ASP A 67 6.39 0.19 -2.86
C ASP A 67 5.30 1.02 -3.50
N ALA A 68 4.54 1.73 -2.67
CA ALA A 68 3.37 2.49 -3.10
C ALA A 68 3.32 3.84 -2.41
N ARG A 69 2.43 4.70 -2.91
CA ARG A 69 2.12 6.00 -2.33
C ARG A 69 0.70 6.00 -1.80
N VAL A 70 0.51 6.52 -0.60
CA VAL A 70 -0.82 6.76 -0.03
C VAL A 70 -1.45 7.96 -0.70
N VAL A 71 -2.61 7.77 -1.33
CA VAL A 71 -3.36 8.85 -2.00
C VAL A 71 -4.61 9.25 -1.22
N ALA A 72 -5.18 8.33 -0.44
CA ALA A 72 -6.28 8.57 0.48
C ALA A 72 -6.29 7.57 1.64
N TRP A 73 -7.05 7.85 2.68
CA TRP A 73 -7.30 6.90 3.77
C TRP A 73 -8.65 7.15 4.44
N THR A 74 -9.13 6.12 5.10
CA THR A 74 -10.17 6.18 6.13
C THR A 74 -9.54 5.80 7.48
N THR A 75 -10.35 5.63 8.53
CA THR A 75 -9.84 5.13 9.82
C THR A 75 -9.38 3.67 9.76
N LYS A 76 -9.93 2.87 8.83
CA LYS A 76 -9.68 1.42 8.73
C LYS A 76 -8.86 1.03 7.51
N ALA A 77 -8.87 1.82 6.44
CA ALA A 77 -8.28 1.45 5.16
C ALA A 77 -7.46 2.59 4.55
N VAL A 78 -6.60 2.24 3.60
CA VAL A 78 -5.68 3.15 2.92
C VAL A 78 -5.76 2.88 1.43
N ALA A 79 -5.95 3.94 0.65
CA ALA A 79 -5.85 3.92 -0.80
C ALA A 79 -4.40 4.12 -1.19
N ILE A 80 -3.86 3.18 -1.95
CA ILE A 80 -2.48 3.18 -2.40
C ILE A 80 -2.40 3.19 -3.93
N GLU A 81 -1.37 3.84 -4.44
CA GLU A 81 -1.05 3.91 -5.85
C GLU A 81 0.41 3.48 -6.06
N TRP A 82 0.67 2.62 -7.05
CA TRP A 82 2.02 2.23 -7.44
C TRP A 82 2.12 2.02 -8.94
N THR A 83 3.35 2.12 -9.45
CA THR A 83 3.65 1.81 -10.85
C THR A 83 4.21 0.39 -10.93
N THR A 84 3.63 -0.43 -11.80
CA THR A 84 4.15 -1.79 -12.06
C THR A 84 5.45 -1.73 -12.85
N LYS A 85 6.16 -2.86 -12.95
CA LYS A 85 7.36 -2.96 -13.80
C LYS A 85 7.08 -2.70 -15.28
N THR A 86 5.84 -2.89 -15.74
CA THR A 86 5.42 -2.61 -17.13
C THR A 86 5.08 -1.14 -17.36
N GLY A 87 5.09 -0.30 -16.32
CA GLY A 87 4.76 1.13 -16.38
C GLY A 87 3.27 1.44 -16.17
N ALA A 88 2.43 0.43 -15.96
CA ALA A 88 1.02 0.64 -15.64
C ALA A 88 0.86 1.19 -14.21
N VAL A 89 -0.05 2.14 -14.02
CA VAL A 89 -0.40 2.65 -12.70
C VAL A 89 -1.53 1.81 -12.14
N HIS A 90 -1.28 1.18 -10.99
CA HIS A 90 -2.27 0.40 -10.26
C HIS A 90 -2.74 1.19 -9.04
N HIS A 91 -4.01 0.96 -8.67
CA HIS A 91 -4.64 1.54 -7.51
C HIS A 91 -5.39 0.45 -6.74
N ALA A 92 -5.30 0.46 -5.41
CA ALA A 92 -6.06 -0.45 -4.57
C ALA A 92 -6.33 0.15 -3.20
N TRP A 93 -7.44 -0.24 -2.61
CA TRP A 93 -7.68 -0.09 -1.19
C TRP A 93 -7.21 -1.31 -0.43
N VAL A 94 -6.46 -1.08 0.64
CA VAL A 94 -5.98 -2.11 1.56
C VAL A 94 -6.31 -1.73 2.99
N TRP A 95 -6.42 -2.71 3.87
CA TRP A 95 -6.57 -2.44 5.30
C TRP A 95 -5.36 -1.66 5.82
N ALA A 96 -5.58 -0.73 6.76
CA ALA A 96 -4.49 0.06 7.34
C ALA A 96 -3.42 -0.80 8.02
N SER A 97 -3.80 -1.98 8.52
CA SER A 97 -2.88 -2.99 9.08
C SER A 97 -1.98 -3.67 8.03
N ALA A 98 -2.33 -3.58 6.74
CA ALA A 98 -1.55 -4.10 5.63
C ALA A 98 -0.49 -3.09 5.13
N VAL A 99 -0.44 -1.88 5.71
CA VAL A 99 0.47 -0.80 5.30
C VAL A 99 1.52 -0.57 6.37
N GLU A 100 2.78 -0.53 5.94
CA GLU A 100 3.94 -0.20 6.76
C GLU A 100 4.49 1.17 6.32
N ARG A 101 4.65 2.09 7.28
CA ARG A 101 5.25 3.41 7.01
C ARG A 101 6.74 3.25 6.76
N SER A 102 7.22 3.79 5.64
CA SER A 102 8.64 3.82 5.28
C SER A 102 9.38 4.97 5.92
#